data_AF-A0A401W7X0-F1
#
_entry.id   AF-A0A401W7X0-F1
#
_cell.length_a   1.000
_cell.length_b   1.000
_cell.length_c   1.000
_cell.angle_alpha   90.00
_cell.angle_beta   90.00
_cell.angle_gamma   90.00
#
_symmetry.space_group_name_H-M   'P 1'
#
loop_
_entity.id
_entity.type
_entity.pdbx_description
1 polymer ?
#
loop_
_entity_poly.entity_id
_entity_poly.type
_entity_poly.pdbx_seq_one_letter_code
_entity_poly.pdbx_strand_id
1 'polypeptide(L)'
;MSDPQTDSHSPAPVPADGSDAVRAEVQREYAAKLAHAELRAQAAQAGIKLGEGFTDYLDPSKLLGEDGTPSAEAIGKALAPFKPSEPTFPHLVGSGPNRSGGSMPERRPVSLDVRKR
;
A
#
# COMPACT_ATOMS: atom_id res chain seq x y z
N MET A 1 20.65 -56.41 55.02
CA MET A 1 20.66 -55.91 53.64
C MET A 1 19.30 -55.29 53.43
N SER A 2 19.25 -53.96 53.30
CA SER A 2 18.01 -53.19 53.20
C SER A 2 17.91 -52.68 51.77
N ASP A 3 16.86 -53.08 51.06
CA ASP A 3 16.55 -52.54 49.74
C ASP A 3 15.91 -51.15 49.89
N PRO A 4 16.37 -50.12 49.17
CA PRO A 4 15.64 -48.87 49.07
C PRO A 4 14.53 -49.01 48.01
N GLN A 5 13.28 -49.01 48.47
CA GLN A 5 12.12 -48.75 47.60
C GLN A 5 12.26 -47.34 47.01
N THR A 6 12.59 -47.26 45.73
CA THR A 6 12.46 -46.02 44.96
C THR A 6 11.01 -45.83 44.58
N ASP A 7 10.33 -44.95 45.32
CA ASP A 7 9.02 -44.42 44.96
C ASP A 7 9.08 -43.78 43.57
N SER A 8 8.57 -44.51 42.58
CA SER A 8 8.35 -44.02 41.22
C SER A 8 7.16 -43.07 41.22
N HIS A 9 7.36 -41.84 41.68
CA HIS A 9 6.46 -40.73 41.36
C HIS A 9 6.71 -40.30 39.91
N SER A 10 6.13 -41.04 38.96
CA SER A 10 5.89 -40.50 37.61
C SER A 10 4.96 -39.30 37.75
N PRO A 11 5.35 -38.08 37.36
CA PRO A 11 4.42 -36.97 37.33
C PRO A 11 3.33 -37.31 36.30
N ALA A 12 2.08 -37.38 36.77
CA ALA A 12 0.92 -37.51 35.89
C ALA A 12 0.96 -36.37 34.84
N PRO A 13 0.62 -36.65 33.57
CA PRO A 13 0.57 -35.61 32.56
C PRO A 13 -0.48 -34.58 32.98
N VAL A 14 -0.02 -33.36 33.25
CA VAL A 14 -0.88 -32.20 33.45
C VAL A 14 -1.74 -32.07 32.19
N PRO A 15 -3.08 -32.08 32.28
CA PRO A 15 -3.90 -31.87 31.09
C PRO A 15 -3.53 -30.52 30.49
N ALA A 16 -3.31 -30.46 29.17
CA ALA A 16 -3.09 -29.20 28.47
C ALA A 16 -4.27 -28.27 28.79
N ASP A 17 -4.02 -27.25 29.60
CA ASP A 17 -5.04 -26.30 30.00
C ASP A 17 -5.57 -25.63 28.73
N GLY A 18 -6.88 -25.69 28.50
CA GLY A 18 -7.54 -24.99 27.39
C GLY A 18 -7.27 -23.47 27.38
N SER A 19 -6.65 -22.93 28.45
CA SER A 19 -6.14 -21.57 28.52
C SER A 19 -5.11 -21.24 27.45
N ASP A 20 -4.32 -22.21 26.98
CA ASP A 20 -3.32 -21.96 25.92
C ASP A 20 -4.00 -21.73 24.57
N ALA A 21 -5.07 -22.47 24.27
CA ALA A 21 -5.89 -22.24 23.08
C ALA A 21 -6.59 -20.89 23.15
N VAL A 22 -7.15 -20.53 24.30
CA VAL A 22 -7.79 -19.21 24.51
C VAL A 22 -6.77 -18.08 24.37
N ARG A 23 -5.57 -18.22 24.94
CA ARG A 23 -4.51 -17.21 24.84
C ARG A 23 -4.02 -17.05 23.41
N ALA A 24 -3.88 -18.14 22.66
CA ALA A 24 -3.49 -18.11 21.26
C ALA A 24 -4.54 -17.38 20.39
N GLU A 25 -5.82 -17.61 20.66
CA GLU A 25 -6.90 -16.93 19.92
C GLU A 25 -6.91 -15.42 20.18
N VAL A 26 -6.83 -15.02 21.46
CA VAL A 26 -6.75 -13.61 21.85
C VAL A 26 -5.51 -12.94 21.25
N GLN A 27 -4.36 -13.64 21.24
CA GLN A 27 -3.14 -13.15 20.62
C GLN A 27 -3.30 -12.95 19.11
N ARG A 28 -3.98 -13.86 18.39
CA ARG A 28 -4.25 -13.70 16.96
C ARG A 28 -5.08 -12.47 16.65
N GLU A 29 -6.17 -12.26 17.40
CA GLU A 29 -7.02 -11.08 17.21
C GLU A 29 -6.25 -9.77 17.48
N TYR A 30 -5.44 -9.75 18.53
CA TYR A 30 -4.69 -8.55 18.91
C TYR A 30 -3.52 -8.27 17.96
N ALA A 31 -2.84 -9.32 17.49
CA ALA A 31 -1.75 -9.21 16.53
C ALA A 31 -2.22 -8.62 15.20
N ALA A 32 -3.41 -9.02 14.72
CA ALA A 32 -3.99 -8.44 13.50
C ALA A 32 -4.24 -6.94 13.64
N LYS A 33 -4.84 -6.51 14.77
CA LYS A 33 -5.08 -5.09 15.06
C LYS A 33 -3.76 -4.29 15.17
N LEU A 34 -2.75 -4.86 15.81
CA LEU A 34 -1.43 -4.24 15.94
C LEU A 34 -0.75 -4.07 14.58
N ALA A 35 -0.76 -5.10 13.74
CA ALA A 35 -0.19 -5.04 12.39
C ALA A 35 -0.87 -3.95 11.54
N HIS A 36 -2.19 -3.81 11.63
CA HIS A 36 -2.92 -2.75 10.93
C HIS A 36 -2.51 -1.35 11.40
N ALA A 37 -2.30 -1.18 12.71
CA ALA A 37 -1.85 0.09 13.28
C ALA A 37 -0.41 0.44 12.87
N GLU A 38 0.50 -0.53 12.93
CA GLU A 38 1.90 -0.34 12.52
C GLU A 38 2.03 -0.02 11.03
N LEU A 39 1.27 -0.72 10.17
CA LEU A 39 1.26 -0.43 8.74
C LEU A 39 0.84 1.02 8.46
N ARG A 40 -0.23 1.50 9.11
CA ARG A 40 -0.68 2.89 8.98
C ARG A 40 0.37 3.87 9.47
N ALA A 41 1.05 3.56 10.59
CA ALA A 41 2.12 4.38 11.12
C ALA A 41 3.32 4.48 10.16
N GLN A 42 3.76 3.34 9.61
CA GLN A 42 4.87 3.31 8.64
C GLN A 42 4.51 4.00 7.33
N ALA A 43 3.29 3.81 6.81
CA ALA A 43 2.84 4.50 5.61
C ALA A 43 2.82 6.02 5.81
N ALA A 44 2.33 6.49 6.96
CA ALA A 44 2.35 7.92 7.30
C ALA A 44 3.79 8.47 7.40
N GLN A 45 4.72 7.73 8.01
CA GLN A 45 6.14 8.09 8.05
C GLN A 45 6.77 8.18 6.66
N ALA A 46 6.37 7.30 5.74
CA ALA A 46 6.81 7.32 4.35
C ALA A 46 6.08 8.36 3.48
N GLY A 47 5.13 9.13 4.03
CA GLY A 47 4.31 10.08 3.27
C GLY A 47 3.30 9.42 2.32
N ILE A 48 3.05 8.11 2.47
CA ILE A 48 2.11 7.36 1.65
C ILE A 48 0.71 7.55 2.22
N LYS A 49 -0.20 8.08 1.39
CA LYS A 49 -1.62 8.14 1.72
C LYS A 49 -2.27 6.80 1.38
N LEU A 50 -2.45 5.96 2.40
CA LEU A 50 -3.27 4.76 2.25
C LEU A 50 -4.73 5.18 2.02
N GLY A 51 -5.37 4.61 1.00
CA GLY A 51 -6.79 4.82 0.75
C GLY A 51 -7.64 4.30 1.92
N GLU A 52 -8.81 4.90 2.11
CA GLU A 52 -9.79 4.43 3.10
C GLU A 52 -10.18 2.97 2.78
N GLY A 53 -10.15 2.09 3.78
CA GLY A 53 -10.41 0.66 3.60
C GLY A 53 -9.27 -0.15 2.96
N PHE A 54 -8.09 0.43 2.67
CA PHE A 54 -6.96 -0.32 2.09
C PHE A 54 -6.57 -1.55 2.94
N THR A 55 -6.57 -1.39 4.26
CA THR A 55 -6.23 -2.46 5.20
C THR A 55 -7.18 -3.65 5.12
N ASP A 56 -8.40 -3.46 4.62
CA ASP A 56 -9.40 -4.51 4.53
C ASP A 56 -9.12 -5.46 3.35
N TYR A 57 -8.40 -4.98 2.33
CA TYR A 57 -7.95 -5.80 1.19
C TYR A 57 -6.66 -6.58 1.46
N LEU A 58 -6.03 -6.39 2.62
CA LEU A 58 -4.88 -7.21 3.04
C LEU A 58 -5.32 -8.59 3.51
N ASP A 59 -6.59 -8.74 3.90
CA ASP A 59 -7.20 -10.04 4.17
C ASP A 59 -7.48 -10.75 2.83
N PRO A 60 -6.80 -11.87 2.53
CA PRO A 60 -7.02 -12.61 1.28
C PRO A 60 -8.46 -13.08 1.13
N SER A 61 -9.18 -13.31 2.24
CA SER A 61 -10.59 -13.71 2.21
C SER A 61 -11.49 -12.63 1.62
N LYS A 62 -11.10 -11.35 1.70
CA LYS A 62 -11.84 -10.23 1.08
C LYS A 62 -11.58 -10.08 -0.41
N LEU A 63 -10.60 -10.79 -0.95
CA LEU A 63 -10.26 -10.80 -2.38
C LEU A 63 -10.95 -11.95 -3.14
N LEU A 64 -11.64 -12.84 -2.43
CA LEU A 64 -12.39 -13.94 -3.01
C LEU A 64 -13.84 -13.52 -3.28
N GLY A 65 -14.41 -14.06 -4.35
CA GLY A 65 -15.85 -14.01 -4.62
C GLY A 65 -16.61 -15.03 -3.78
N GLU A 66 -17.94 -15.03 -3.93
CA GLU A 66 -18.85 -15.92 -3.18
C GLU A 66 -18.55 -17.41 -3.39
N ASP A 67 -17.95 -17.75 -4.53
CA ASP A 67 -17.55 -19.11 -4.91
C ASP A 67 -16.17 -19.52 -4.36
N GLY A 68 -15.51 -18.66 -3.59
CA GLY A 68 -14.13 -18.87 -3.12
C GLY A 68 -13.06 -18.71 -4.19
N THR A 69 -13.43 -18.26 -5.39
CA THR A 69 -12.50 -17.95 -6.48
C THR A 69 -12.03 -16.49 -6.41
N PRO A 70 -10.83 -16.13 -6.92
CA PRO A 70 -10.37 -14.75 -6.91
C PRO A 70 -11.33 -13.82 -7.65
N SER A 71 -11.83 -12.79 -6.98
CA SER A 71 -12.72 -11.81 -7.57
C SER A 71 -11.93 -10.67 -8.20
N ALA A 72 -11.99 -10.56 -9.54
CA ALA A 72 -11.36 -9.47 -10.27
C ALA A 72 -11.88 -8.09 -9.81
N GLU A 73 -13.14 -8.00 -9.39
CA GLU A 73 -13.72 -6.76 -8.87
C GLU A 73 -13.13 -6.36 -7.51
N ALA A 74 -12.99 -7.32 -6.59
CA ALA A 74 -12.40 -7.07 -5.27
C ALA A 74 -10.92 -6.69 -5.39
N ILE A 75 -10.18 -7.40 -6.23
CA ILE A 75 -8.78 -7.10 -6.55
C ILE A 75 -8.65 -5.72 -7.21
N GLY A 76 -9.55 -5.38 -8.14
CA GLY A 76 -9.59 -4.07 -8.79
C GLY A 76 -9.80 -2.93 -7.79
N LYS A 77 -10.69 -3.10 -6.80
CA LYS A 77 -10.90 -2.13 -5.72
C LYS A 77 -9.69 -2.00 -4.80
N ALA A 78 -9.02 -3.11 -4.49
CA ALA A 78 -7.78 -3.12 -3.71
C ALA A 78 -6.64 -2.35 -4.41
N LEU A 79 -6.57 -2.44 -5.74
CA LEU A 79 -5.54 -1.81 -6.56
C LEU A 79 -5.85 -0.36 -6.97
N ALA A 80 -7.11 0.07 -6.87
CA ALA A 80 -7.54 1.42 -7.25
C ALA A 80 -6.71 2.55 -6.60
N PRO A 81 -6.32 2.47 -5.30
CA PRO A 81 -5.49 3.50 -4.67
C PRO A 81 -4.06 3.58 -5.23
N PHE A 82 -3.56 2.52 -5.87
CA PHE A 82 -2.21 2.47 -6.45
C PHE A 82 -2.17 2.85 -7.92
N LYS A 83 -3.32 3.12 -8.55
CA LYS A 83 -3.34 3.55 -9.93
C LYS A 83 -2.61 4.90 -10.00
N PRO A 84 -1.44 4.97 -10.66
CA PRO A 84 -0.69 6.20 -10.71
C PRO A 84 -1.55 7.25 -11.42
N SER A 85 -1.80 8.38 -10.77
CA SER A 85 -2.35 9.54 -11.47
C SER A 85 -1.35 9.94 -12.54
N GLU A 86 -1.80 10.15 -13.77
CA GLU A 86 -0.92 10.62 -14.84
C GLU A 86 -0.15 11.87 -14.36
N PRO A 87 1.18 11.89 -14.47
CA PRO A 87 1.96 13.03 -14.07
C PRO A 87 1.49 14.24 -14.88
N THR A 88 0.87 15.19 -14.21
CA THR A 88 0.47 16.45 -14.83
C THR A 88 1.73 17.28 -15.02
N PHE A 89 2.23 17.34 -16.24
CA PHE A 89 3.36 18.21 -16.57
C PHE A 89 2.86 19.65 -16.66
N PRO A 90 3.29 20.57 -15.77
CA PRO A 90 2.90 21.96 -15.86
C PRO A 90 3.43 22.53 -17.18
N HIS A 91 2.53 23.07 -18.00
CA HIS A 91 2.91 23.78 -19.21
C HIS A 91 3.62 25.07 -18.80
N LEU A 92 4.88 25.24 -19.22
CA LEU A 92 5.59 26.49 -19.00
C LEU A 92 4.89 27.59 -19.82
N VAL A 93 4.32 28.56 -19.12
CA VAL A 93 3.78 29.77 -19.76
C VAL A 93 4.96 30.47 -20.45
N GLY A 94 4.92 30.56 -21.79
CA GLY A 94 5.99 31.16 -22.61
C GLY A 94 6.94 30.18 -23.30
N SER A 95 6.74 28.86 -23.18
CA SER A 95 7.55 27.86 -23.91
C SER A 95 7.10 27.60 -25.36
N GLY A 96 6.22 28.45 -25.90
CA GLY A 96 5.83 28.47 -27.30
C GLY A 96 5.64 29.93 -27.75
N PRO A 97 5.72 30.23 -29.06
CA PRO A 97 5.50 31.59 -29.54
C PRO A 97 4.08 32.01 -29.17
N ASN A 98 3.98 32.98 -28.26
CA ASN A 98 2.74 33.58 -27.78
C ASN A 98 1.99 34.21 -28.97
N ARG A 99 1.12 33.45 -29.64
CA ARG A 99 0.16 33.96 -30.62
C ARG A 99 -1.08 34.47 -29.88
N SER A 100 -0.93 35.51 -29.08
CA SER A 100 -2.07 36.28 -28.59
C SER A 100 -1.93 37.73 -29.02
N GLY A 101 -2.65 38.07 -30.10
CA GLY A 101 -3.44 39.30 -30.14
C GLY A 101 -2.76 40.63 -30.46
N GLY A 102 -1.65 40.67 -31.22
CA GLY A 102 -1.13 41.94 -31.75
C GLY A 102 -0.58 41.78 -33.15
N SER A 103 -0.99 42.65 -34.08
CA SER A 103 -0.34 42.76 -35.40
C SER A 103 1.13 43.08 -35.18
N MET A 104 2.02 42.10 -35.42
CA MET A 104 3.44 42.36 -35.49
C MET A 104 3.67 43.41 -36.59
N PRO A 105 4.45 44.48 -36.34
CA PRO A 105 4.91 45.29 -37.46
C PRO A 105 5.66 44.34 -38.40
N GLU A 106 5.32 44.37 -39.69
CA GLU A 106 6.03 43.65 -40.74
C GLU A 106 7.52 43.97 -40.60
N ARG A 107 8.29 43.06 -39.99
CA ARG A 107 9.74 43.16 -40.02
C ARG A 107 10.14 42.83 -41.45
N ARG A 108 10.40 43.88 -42.23
CA ARG A 108 11.01 43.76 -43.55
C ARG A 108 12.24 42.85 -43.40
N PRO A 109 12.34 41.73 -44.15
CA PRO A 109 13.51 40.88 -44.07
C PRO A 109 14.71 41.69 -44.54
N VAL A 110 15.62 42.01 -43.61
CA VAL A 110 16.92 42.57 -43.95
C VAL A 110 17.70 41.44 -44.61
N SER A 111 17.97 41.57 -45.90
CA SER A 111 18.83 40.62 -46.59
C SER A 111 20.23 40.70 -45.99
N LEU A 112 20.72 39.57 -45.48
CA LEU A 112 22.12 39.42 -45.04
C LEU A 112 23.09 39.25 -46.21
N ASP A 113 22.59 39.25 -47.45
CA ASP A 113 23.43 39.30 -48.64
C ASP A 113 24.10 40.67 -48.75
N VAL A 114 25.43 40.67 -48.69
CA VAL A 114 26.26 41.88 -48.82
C VAL A 114 26.00 42.60 -50.16
N ARG A 115 25.50 41.90 -51.19
CA ARG A 115 25.17 42.48 -52.50
C ARG A 115 23.84 43.24 -52.55
N LYS A 116 23.02 43.14 -51.50
CA LYS A 116 21.67 43.75 -51.41
C LYS A 116 21.59 44.81 -50.30
N ARG A 117 22.73 45.26 -49.78
CA ARG A 117 22.83 46.31 -48.75
C ARG A 117 22.94 47.71 -49.35
#